data_AF-A0A414AYE4-F1
#
_entry.id   AF-A0A414AYE4-F1
#
_cell.length_a   1.000
_cell.length_b   1.000
_cell.length_c   1.000
_cell.angle_alpha   90.00
_cell.angle_beta   90.00
_cell.angle_gamma   90.00
#
_symmetry.space_group_name_H-M   'P 1'
#
loop_
_entity.id
_entity.type
_entity.pdbx_description
1 polymer ?
#
loop_
_entity_poly.entity_id
_entity_poly.type
_entity_poly.pdbx_seq_one_letter_code
_entity_poly.pdbx_strand_id
1 'polypeptide(L)'
;MSMRLAGEEDRDSLLGYLKKDLGNCLYIYMDICKYGFGSPHMQVWVEEDGMNLVLMKYYDSLQLYAASEDWSLDAVLDKIQEYSIRMISARRDIIERLRKNVYCQEYYEENFGHVFRFQHYKTLISDKIHIQRRNHQILMRLHV
;
A
#
# COMPACT_ATOMS: atom_id res chain seq x y z
N MET A 1 -14.49 4.54 -11.16
CA MET A 1 -14.61 4.94 -9.74
C MET A 1 -13.69 6.13 -9.51
N SER A 2 -14.21 7.22 -8.97
CA SER A 2 -13.46 8.43 -8.59
C SER A 2 -12.79 8.25 -7.23
N MET A 3 -11.66 8.93 -7.04
CA MET A 3 -10.92 8.97 -5.78
C MET A 3 -10.94 10.36 -5.19
N ARG A 4 -11.08 10.44 -3.87
CA ARG A 4 -10.98 11.69 -3.11
C ARG A 4 -9.86 11.62 -2.07
N LEU A 5 -9.36 12.78 -1.67
CA LEU A 5 -8.46 12.88 -0.53
C LEU A 5 -9.22 12.46 0.74
N ALA A 6 -8.55 11.66 1.57
CA ALA A 6 -9.04 11.29 2.88
C ALA A 6 -8.66 12.37 3.92
N GLY A 7 -9.59 12.66 4.82
CA GLY A 7 -9.42 13.59 5.92
C GLY A 7 -9.48 12.92 7.29
N GLU A 8 -9.41 13.72 8.35
CA GLU A 8 -9.52 13.21 9.73
C GLU A 8 -10.87 12.55 10.01
N GLU A 9 -11.93 12.97 9.30
CA GLU A 9 -13.26 12.37 9.31
C GLU A 9 -13.28 10.92 8.82
N ASP A 10 -12.30 10.51 8.00
CA ASP A 10 -12.16 9.16 7.47
C ASP A 10 -11.33 8.25 8.37
N ARG A 11 -10.69 8.79 9.41
CA ARG A 11 -9.68 8.08 10.20
C ARG A 11 -10.20 6.73 10.72
N ASP A 12 -11.33 6.74 11.40
CA ASP A 12 -11.83 5.54 12.09
C ASP A 12 -12.30 4.47 11.10
N SER A 13 -12.97 4.88 10.03
CA SER A 13 -13.43 3.96 8.97
C SER A 13 -12.24 3.37 8.19
N LEU A 14 -11.25 4.20 7.87
CA LEU A 14 -10.04 3.78 7.16
C LEU A 14 -9.15 2.86 7.99
N LEU A 15 -8.87 3.21 9.25
CA LEU A 15 -8.13 2.33 10.14
C LEU A 15 -8.88 1.03 10.39
N GLY A 16 -10.22 1.08 10.51
CA GLY A 16 -11.07 -0.10 10.60
C GLY A 16 -10.98 -1.00 9.36
N TYR A 17 -10.94 -0.41 8.17
CA TYR A 17 -10.76 -1.12 6.90
C TYR A 17 -9.39 -1.80 6.82
N LEU A 18 -8.31 -1.06 7.05
CA LEU A 18 -6.93 -1.55 7.01
C LEU A 18 -6.68 -2.65 8.06
N LYS A 19 -7.23 -2.50 9.27
CA LYS A 19 -7.02 -3.45 10.37
C LYS A 19 -7.54 -4.87 10.08
N LYS A 20 -8.49 -5.02 9.14
CA LYS A 20 -8.98 -6.33 8.68
C LYS A 20 -7.87 -7.19 8.04
N ASP A 21 -6.86 -6.56 7.44
CA ASP A 21 -5.73 -7.25 6.80
C ASP A 21 -4.40 -6.52 7.04
N LEU A 22 -4.12 -6.23 8.32
CA LEU A 22 -2.95 -5.45 8.73
C LEU A 22 -1.61 -6.01 8.20
N GLY A 23 -1.53 -7.32 7.91
CA GLY A 23 -0.32 -7.92 7.36
C GLY A 23 0.05 -7.41 5.96
N ASN A 24 -0.93 -7.03 5.15
CA ASN A 24 -0.72 -6.56 3.78
C ASN A 24 -0.73 -5.03 3.65
N CYS A 25 -1.11 -4.30 4.70
CA CYS A 25 -1.19 -2.84 4.70
C CYS A 25 -0.54 -2.18 5.93
N LEU A 26 0.41 -2.87 6.57
CA LEU A 26 1.01 -2.45 7.85
C LEU A 26 1.59 -1.03 7.79
N TYR A 27 2.32 -0.70 6.72
CA TYR A 27 2.98 0.60 6.56
C TYR A 27 1.97 1.73 6.42
N ILE A 28 0.94 1.56 5.57
CA ILE A 28 -0.18 2.51 5.45
C ILE A 28 -0.83 2.76 6.82
N TYR A 29 -1.14 1.69 7.57
CA TYR A 29 -1.75 1.80 8.89
C TYR A 29 -0.86 2.58 9.88
N MET A 30 0.43 2.23 9.97
CA MET A 30 1.37 2.87 10.89
C MET A 30 1.57 4.36 10.55
N ASP A 31 1.69 4.69 9.27
CA ASP A 31 1.93 6.05 8.82
C ASP A 31 0.72 6.95 9.08
N ILE A 32 -0.51 6.48 8.86
CA ILE A 32 -1.73 7.21 9.22
C ILE A 32 -1.84 7.40 10.74
N CYS A 33 -1.54 6.36 11.53
CA CYS A 33 -1.53 6.48 12.99
C CYS A 33 -0.51 7.51 13.48
N LYS A 34 0.66 7.60 12.84
CA LYS A 34 1.76 8.46 13.26
C LYS A 34 1.62 9.90 12.78
N TYR A 35 1.22 10.09 11.53
CA TYR A 35 1.25 11.39 10.84
C TYR A 35 -0.13 12.00 10.60
N GLY A 36 -1.22 11.21 10.69
CA GLY A 36 -2.56 11.68 10.36
C GLY A 36 -2.70 12.13 8.91
N PHE A 37 -3.60 13.07 8.62
CA PHE A 37 -3.86 13.54 7.24
C PHE A 37 -3.32 14.94 6.96
N GLY A 38 -2.73 15.62 7.95
CA GLY A 38 -2.26 17.00 7.84
C GLY A 38 -0.81 17.17 7.33
N SER A 39 -0.11 16.08 7.01
CA SER A 39 1.29 16.15 6.58
C SER A 39 1.39 16.64 5.12
N PRO A 40 2.24 17.63 4.79
CA PRO A 40 2.44 18.06 3.41
C PRO A 40 3.16 17.03 2.54
N HIS A 41 3.80 16.03 3.16
CA HIS A 41 4.57 15.00 2.48
C HIS A 41 3.80 13.68 2.34
N MET A 42 2.62 13.58 2.96
CA MET A 42 1.80 12.38 2.94
C MET A 42 0.37 12.72 2.52
N GLN A 43 -0.13 12.02 1.51
CA GLN A 43 -1.49 12.16 1.03
C GLN A 43 -2.11 10.78 0.95
N VAL A 44 -3.37 10.69 1.36
CA VAL A 44 -4.13 9.45 1.32
C VAL A 44 -5.36 9.66 0.45
N TRP A 45 -5.61 8.75 -0.48
CA TRP A 45 -6.81 8.72 -1.29
C TRP A 45 -7.61 7.46 -1.03
N VAL A 46 -8.92 7.63 -1.04
CA VAL A 46 -9.92 6.56 -0.92
C VAL A 46 -10.96 6.74 -2.02
N GLU A 47 -11.64 5.65 -2.38
CA GLU A 47 -12.76 5.69 -3.30
C GLU A 47 -13.98 6.39 -2.68
N GLU A 48 -14.74 7.12 -3.51
CA GLU A 48 -15.89 7.92 -3.05
C GLU A 48 -17.07 7.06 -2.56
N ASP A 49 -17.40 5.97 -3.27
CA ASP A 49 -18.61 5.17 -3.06
C ASP A 49 -18.40 3.90 -2.22
N GLY A 50 -17.34 3.87 -1.41
CA GLY A 50 -16.99 2.72 -0.58
C GLY A 50 -15.51 2.43 -0.63
N MET A 51 -14.93 2.05 0.51
CA MET A 51 -13.48 1.94 0.65
C MET A 51 -12.99 0.54 0.24
N ASN A 52 -12.81 0.30 -1.07
CA ASN A 52 -12.19 -0.93 -1.58
C ASN A 52 -10.71 -0.74 -1.94
N LEU A 53 -10.28 0.48 -2.26
CA LEU A 53 -8.90 0.82 -2.55
C LEU A 53 -8.42 2.02 -1.71
N VAL A 54 -7.22 1.88 -1.16
CA VAL A 54 -6.50 2.94 -0.44
C VAL A 54 -5.17 3.16 -1.14
N LEU A 55 -4.90 4.42 -1.49
CA LEU A 55 -3.61 4.88 -1.97
C LEU A 55 -2.99 5.79 -0.93
N MET A 56 -1.74 5.53 -0.54
CA MET A 56 -0.98 6.44 0.31
C MET A 56 0.30 6.84 -0.40
N LYS A 57 0.41 8.12 -0.76
CA LYS A 57 1.66 8.71 -1.22
C LYS A 57 2.45 9.21 -0.03
N TYR A 58 3.74 8.88 0.01
CA TYR A 58 4.71 9.39 0.97
C TYR A 58 5.95 9.82 0.20
N TYR A 59 6.24 11.13 0.16
CA TYR A 59 7.18 11.73 -0.79
C TYR A 59 6.89 11.30 -2.24
N ASP A 60 7.80 10.59 -2.90
CA ASP A 60 7.72 10.11 -4.28
C ASP A 60 7.31 8.63 -4.38
N SER A 61 6.94 8.02 -3.25
CA SER A 61 6.55 6.63 -3.15
C SER A 61 5.04 6.50 -2.97
N LEU A 62 4.44 5.50 -3.60
CA LEU A 62 3.02 5.17 -3.51
C LEU A 62 2.83 3.78 -2.92
N GLN A 63 2.04 3.67 -1.86
CA GLN A 63 1.60 2.40 -1.28
C GLN A 63 0.14 2.15 -1.64
N LEU A 64 -0.17 0.92 -2.03
CA LEU A 64 -1.52 0.52 -2.41
C LEU A 64 -2.00 -0.66 -1.58
N TYR A 65 -3.26 -0.58 -1.16
CA TYR A 65 -3.95 -1.70 -0.56
C TYR A 65 -5.39 -1.76 -1.06
N ALA A 66 -5.78 -2.96 -1.50
CA ALA A 66 -7.16 -3.29 -1.83
C ALA A 66 -7.52 -4.66 -1.23
N ALA A 67 -8.72 -4.76 -0.65
CA ALA A 67 -9.22 -5.99 -0.06
C ALA A 67 -9.72 -6.98 -1.13
N SER A 68 -10.23 -6.46 -2.25
CA SER A 68 -10.73 -7.23 -3.38
C SER A 68 -10.04 -6.80 -4.68
N GLU A 69 -10.38 -7.45 -5.79
CA GLU A 69 -9.95 -7.06 -7.14
C GLU A 69 -10.84 -5.95 -7.75
N ASP A 70 -11.91 -5.56 -7.04
CA ASP A 70 -12.87 -4.56 -7.51
C ASP A 70 -12.38 -3.14 -7.20
N TRP A 71 -11.44 -2.69 -8.03
CA TRP A 71 -10.87 -1.34 -8.00
C TRP A 71 -10.48 -0.89 -9.40
N SER A 72 -10.44 0.44 -9.58
CA SER A 72 -10.16 1.08 -10.87
C SER A 72 -8.66 1.16 -11.16
N LEU A 73 -8.19 0.42 -12.17
CA LEU A 73 -6.79 0.49 -12.61
C LEU A 73 -6.45 1.87 -13.17
N ASP A 74 -7.33 2.46 -13.95
CA ASP A 74 -7.11 3.77 -14.57
C ASP A 74 -6.96 4.86 -13.50
N ALA A 75 -7.78 4.82 -12.44
CA ALA A 75 -7.68 5.79 -11.33
C ALA A 75 -6.33 5.71 -10.61
N VAL A 76 -5.74 4.52 -10.50
CA VAL A 76 -4.40 4.33 -9.94
C VAL A 76 -3.33 4.88 -10.87
N LEU A 77 -3.43 4.58 -12.17
CA LEU A 77 -2.47 5.03 -13.18
C LEU A 77 -2.46 6.56 -13.31
N ASP A 78 -3.63 7.19 -13.24
CA ASP A 78 -3.77 8.65 -13.21
C ASP A 78 -2.96 9.24 -12.05
N LYS A 79 -3.06 8.67 -10.85
CA LYS A 79 -2.29 9.14 -9.68
C LYS A 79 -0.79 8.87 -9.81
N ILE A 80 -0.40 7.73 -10.39
CA ILE A 80 1.00 7.43 -10.64
C ILE A 80 1.63 8.48 -11.55
N GLN A 81 0.93 8.87 -12.62
CA GLN A 81 1.41 9.85 -13.59
C GLN A 81 1.33 11.29 -13.05
N GLU A 82 0.19 11.68 -12.45
CA GLU A 82 -0.04 13.01 -11.87
C GLU A 82 1.08 13.39 -10.89
N TYR A 83 1.50 12.44 -10.05
CA TYR A 83 2.49 12.69 -8.99
C TYR A 83 3.91 12.25 -9.34
N SER A 84 4.18 11.84 -10.59
CA SER A 84 5.50 11.33 -11.01
C SER A 84 6.09 10.32 -10.03
N ILE A 85 5.28 9.32 -9.65
CA ILE A 85 5.67 8.33 -8.63
C ILE A 85 6.94 7.59 -9.10
N ARG A 86 7.89 7.40 -8.18
CA ARG A 86 9.15 6.69 -8.47
C ARG A 86 9.16 5.26 -7.95
N MET A 87 8.35 4.99 -6.94
CA MET A 87 8.34 3.73 -6.24
C MET A 87 6.91 3.35 -5.89
N ILE A 88 6.51 2.13 -6.21
CA ILE A 88 5.18 1.62 -5.91
C ILE A 88 5.35 0.39 -5.03
N SER A 89 4.61 0.32 -3.91
CA SER A 89 4.61 -0.84 -3.01
C SER A 89 3.19 -1.37 -2.82
N ALA A 90 2.97 -2.66 -3.10
CA ALA A 90 1.66 -3.29 -2.92
C ALA A 90 1.79 -4.81 -2.74
N ARG A 91 0.65 -5.50 -2.56
CA ARG A 91 0.57 -6.95 -2.69
C ARG A 91 0.88 -7.40 -4.12
N ARG A 92 1.25 -8.68 -4.27
CA ARG A 92 1.67 -9.27 -5.55
C ARG A 92 0.65 -9.10 -6.66
N ASP A 93 -0.58 -9.47 -6.37
CA ASP A 93 -1.69 -9.43 -7.31
C ASP A 93 -1.95 -8.00 -7.83
N ILE A 94 -1.78 -6.99 -6.98
CA ILE A 94 -1.92 -5.58 -7.38
C ILE A 94 -0.78 -5.17 -8.32
N ILE A 95 0.47 -5.52 -7.97
CA ILE A 95 1.64 -5.21 -8.81
C ILE A 95 1.55 -5.92 -10.16
N GLU A 96 1.20 -7.20 -10.18
CA GLU A 96 1.02 -7.98 -11.41
C GLU A 96 -0.11 -7.41 -12.28
N ARG A 97 -1.18 -6.87 -11.69
CA ARG A 97 -2.23 -6.19 -12.44
C ARG A 97 -1.73 -4.87 -13.03
N LEU A 98 -0.98 -4.06 -12.27
CA LEU A 98 -0.36 -2.84 -12.79
C LEU A 98 0.59 -3.14 -13.95
N ARG A 99 1.37 -4.23 -13.86
CA ARG A 99 2.29 -4.68 -14.92
C ARG A 99 1.64 -5.08 -16.24
N LYS A 100 0.34 -5.32 -16.28
CA LYS A 100 -0.35 -5.55 -17.55
C LYS A 100 -0.51 -4.27 -18.36
N ASN A 101 -0.33 -3.10 -17.76
CA ASN A 101 -0.38 -1.82 -18.45
C ASN A 101 0.96 -1.47 -19.11
N VAL A 102 0.91 -0.96 -20.34
CA VAL A 102 2.09 -0.61 -21.16
C VAL A 102 2.99 0.43 -20.48
N TYR A 103 2.40 1.45 -19.84
CA TYR A 103 3.16 2.48 -19.12
C TYR A 103 4.00 1.85 -18.00
N CYS A 104 3.40 0.97 -17.18
CA CYS A 104 4.15 0.30 -16.12
C CYS A 104 5.22 -0.66 -16.64
N GLN A 105 5.03 -1.27 -17.83
CA GLN A 105 6.05 -2.11 -18.46
C GLN A 105 7.24 -1.30 -18.96
N GLU A 106 6.99 -0.12 -19.52
CA GLU A 106 8.01 0.74 -20.10
C GLU A 106 8.87 1.40 -19.02
N TYR A 107 8.22 1.87 -17.94
CA TYR A 107 8.88 2.77 -16.99
C TYR A 107 9.29 2.13 -15.67
N TYR A 108 8.80 0.94 -15.32
CA TYR A 108 9.10 0.33 -14.02
C TYR A 108 9.79 -1.03 -14.15
N GLU A 109 10.57 -1.40 -13.13
CA GLU A 109 11.09 -2.74 -12.83
C GLU A 109 10.48 -3.30 -11.54
N GLU A 110 10.11 -4.59 -11.51
CA GLU A 110 9.41 -5.21 -10.38
C GLU A 110 10.36 -6.10 -9.59
N ASN A 111 10.26 -6.01 -8.26
CA ASN A 111 11.09 -6.73 -7.32
C ASN A 111 10.23 -7.35 -6.23
N PHE A 112 10.34 -8.66 -6.07
CA PHE A 112 9.53 -9.43 -5.14
C PHE A 112 10.27 -9.70 -3.83
N GLY A 113 9.67 -9.26 -2.72
CA GLY A 113 10.18 -9.49 -1.36
C GLY A 113 9.15 -10.15 -0.45
N HIS A 114 9.60 -10.53 0.75
CA HIS A 114 8.76 -11.06 1.82
C HIS A 114 8.87 -10.17 3.05
N VAL A 115 7.72 -9.83 3.63
CA VAL A 115 7.66 -9.12 4.91
C VAL A 115 7.27 -10.12 5.99
N PHE A 116 8.21 -10.43 6.87
CA PHE A 116 7.97 -11.37 7.95
C PHE A 116 7.33 -10.67 9.13
N ARG A 117 6.10 -11.06 9.49
CA ARG A 117 5.50 -10.69 10.76
C ARG A 117 5.87 -11.72 11.81
N PHE A 118 6.72 -11.34 12.76
CA PHE A 118 6.98 -12.15 13.95
C PHE A 118 5.73 -12.15 14.83
N GLN A 119 5.03 -13.29 14.89
CA GLN A 119 3.81 -13.41 15.70
C GLN A 119 4.07 -13.63 17.20
N HIS A 120 5.31 -13.89 17.59
CA HIS A 120 5.70 -13.99 19.00
C HIS A 120 7.17 -13.56 19.11
N TYR A 121 7.45 -12.43 19.77
CA TYR A 121 8.78 -12.21 20.34
C TYR A 121 8.66 -12.38 21.85
N LYS A 122 9.33 -13.40 22.38
CA LYS A 122 9.76 -13.42 23.78
C LYS A 122 11.25 -13.07 23.75
N THR A 123 11.67 -12.06 24.50
CA THR A 123 13.10 -11.90 24.80
C THR A 123 13.49 -13.08 25.68
N LEU A 124 14.07 -14.12 25.10
CA LEU A 124 14.61 -15.25 25.84
C LEU A 124 15.96 -15.67 25.26
N ILE A 125 16.96 -15.69 26.14
CA ILE A 125 18.21 -16.40 25.97
C ILE A 125 17.82 -17.86 25.69
N SER A 126 18.04 -18.33 24.46
CA SER A 126 17.76 -19.70 24.00
C SER A 126 16.30 -20.16 24.10
N ASP A 127 15.54 -20.07 23.01
CA ASP A 127 15.05 -21.27 22.28
C ASP A 127 14.02 -20.94 21.20
N LYS A 128 14.21 -21.64 20.07
CA LYS A 128 13.36 -21.86 18.88
C LYS A 128 12.28 -20.82 18.54
N ILE A 129 12.65 -19.94 17.61
CA ILE A 129 11.77 -19.01 16.90
C ILE A 129 10.79 -19.79 16.01
N HIS A 130 9.48 -19.62 16.22
CA HIS A 130 8.46 -20.05 15.27
C HIS A 130 8.22 -18.95 14.23
N ILE A 131 8.77 -19.13 13.03
CA ILE A 131 8.59 -18.21 11.90
C ILE A 131 7.37 -18.68 11.10
N GLN A 132 6.27 -17.92 11.15
CA GLN A 132 5.18 -18.09 10.17
C GLN A 132 5.49 -17.26 8.93
N ARG A 133 5.54 -17.91 7.77
CA ARG A 133 5.60 -17.28 6.44
C ARG A 133 4.22 -16.72 6.12
N ARG A 134 4.07 -15.39 6.01
CA ARG A 134 2.87 -14.78 5.44
C ARG A 134 3.23 -13.57 4.57
N ASN A 135 2.99 -13.76 3.26
CA ASN A 135 2.78 -12.77 2.19
C ASN A 135 3.93 -11.87 1.71
N HIS A 136 3.72 -11.35 0.49
CA HIS A 136 4.67 -10.62 -0.34
C HIS A 136 4.27 -9.14 -0.36
N GLN A 137 5.14 -8.25 0.13
CA GLN A 137 5.08 -6.83 -0.19
C GLN A 137 6.14 -6.57 -1.25
N ILE A 138 5.72 -5.96 -2.34
CA ILE A 138 6.46 -5.98 -3.60
C ILE A 138 6.65 -4.57 -4.06
N LEU A 139 7.86 -4.32 -4.54
CA LEU A 139 8.34 -3.02 -4.94
C LEU A 139 8.38 -2.97 -6.47
N MET A 140 7.73 -1.98 -7.07
CA MET A 140 8.12 -1.51 -8.39
C MET A 140 8.97 -0.26 -8.25
N ARG A 141 10.05 -0.18 -9.01
CA ARG A 141 10.95 0.97 -9.05
C ARG A 141 11.02 1.51 -10.48
N LEU A 142 10.86 2.82 -10.63
CA LEU A 142 11.00 3.50 -11.92
C LEU A 142 12.44 3.35 -12.44
N HIS A 143 12.61 3.11 -13.73
CA HIS A 143 13.91 3.23 -14.40
C HIS A 143 14.33 4.70 -14.34
N VAL A 144 15.45 4.98 -13.66
CA VAL A 144 16.06 6.32 -13.57
C VAL A 144 17.36 6.32 -14.35
#